data_AF-A0A1G2XZG2-F1
#
_entry.id   AF-A0A1G2XZG2-F1
#
_cell.length_a   1.000
_cell.length_b   1.000
_cell.length_c   1.000
_cell.angle_alpha   90.00
_cell.angle_beta   90.00
_cell.angle_gamma   90.00
#
_symmetry.space_group_name_H-M   'P 1'
#
loop_
_entity.id
_entity.type
_entity.pdbx_description
1 polymer ?
#
loop_
_entity_poly.entity_id
_entity_poly.type
_entity_poly.pdbx_seq_one_letter_code
_entity_poly.pdbx_strand_id
1 'polypeptide(L)'
;MMQQEQIQYLANLYFLAGADKNFEVEEDYILQDVAKGIGAGYLETRKALDLSLEKDFQIKLPKRLSEKYRCLEDMLFLALNDKKFHKMEKEIILKYAKKLGINQEQLDIIREETKVRISEIKK
;
A
#
# COMPACT_ATOMS: atom_id res chain seq x y z
N MET A 1 -9.94 -1.79 -12.67
CA MET A 1 -9.79 -2.91 -11.71
C MET A 1 -11.18 -3.43 -11.35
N MET A 2 -11.38 -4.71 -11.04
CA MET A 2 -12.71 -5.19 -10.60
C MET A 2 -12.95 -4.83 -9.13
N GLN A 3 -14.21 -4.73 -8.70
CA GLN A 3 -14.58 -4.33 -7.32
C GLN A 3 -13.87 -5.16 -6.23
N GLN A 4 -13.85 -6.49 -6.36
CA GLN A 4 -13.16 -7.36 -5.40
C GLN A 4 -11.64 -7.13 -5.38
N GLU A 5 -11.04 -6.82 -6.52
CA GLU A 5 -9.61 -6.50 -6.60
C GLU A 5 -9.32 -5.14 -5.96
N GLN A 6 -10.18 -4.15 -6.14
CA GLN A 6 -10.06 -2.83 -5.49
C GLN A 6 -10.10 -2.97 -3.97
N ILE A 7 -11.05 -3.76 -3.45
CA ILE A 7 -11.18 -4.05 -2.01
C ILE A 7 -9.90 -4.71 -1.50
N GLN A 8 -9.41 -5.74 -2.19
CA GLN A 8 -8.19 -6.44 -1.76
C GLN A 8 -6.95 -5.56 -1.85
N TYR A 9 -6.86 -4.71 -2.88
CA TYR A 9 -5.78 -3.75 -3.07
C TYR A 9 -5.71 -2.76 -1.90
N LEU A 10 -6.84 -2.14 -1.57
CA LEU A 10 -6.94 -1.22 -0.45
C LEU A 10 -6.74 -1.93 0.89
N ALA A 11 -7.22 -3.16 1.04
CA ALA A 11 -7.04 -3.92 2.28
C ALA A 11 -5.56 -4.20 2.56
N ASN A 12 -4.74 -4.41 1.52
CA ASN A 12 -3.30 -4.53 1.67
C ASN A 12 -2.67 -3.25 2.24
N LEU A 13 -3.15 -2.09 1.80
CA LEU A 13 -2.66 -0.77 2.24
C LEU A 13 -3.14 -0.44 3.65
N TYR A 14 -4.41 -0.70 3.97
CA TYR A 14 -4.93 -0.55 5.33
C TYR A 14 -4.23 -1.47 6.33
N PHE A 15 -3.92 -2.71 5.91
CA PHE A 15 -3.16 -3.64 6.74
C PHE A 15 -1.72 -3.14 6.99
N LEU A 16 -1.12 -2.44 6.01
CA LEU A 16 0.19 -1.81 6.17
C LEU A 16 0.12 -0.65 7.17
N ALA A 17 -0.77 0.32 6.96
CA ALA A 17 -0.95 1.47 7.86
C ALA A 17 -1.39 1.07 9.28
N GLY A 18 -2.17 -0.01 9.41
CA GLY A 18 -2.59 -0.51 10.72
C GLY A 18 -1.53 -1.31 11.47
N ALA A 19 -0.35 -1.55 10.90
CA ALA A 19 0.63 -2.49 11.44
C ALA A 19 1.29 -2.00 12.73
N ASP A 20 1.51 -0.70 12.87
CA ASP A 20 2.19 -0.10 14.03
C ASP A 20 1.22 0.43 15.10
N LYS A 21 -0.09 0.31 14.85
CA LYS A 21 -1.22 0.82 15.66
C LYS A 21 -1.32 2.35 15.76
N ASN A 22 -0.55 3.11 14.98
CA ASN A 22 -0.65 4.58 14.94
C ASN A 22 -1.09 5.02 13.55
N PHE A 23 -2.39 4.96 13.30
CA PHE A 23 -2.95 5.46 12.04
C PHE A 23 -2.89 7.00 12.03
N GLU A 24 -2.00 7.57 11.22
CA GLU A 24 -1.82 9.02 11.15
C GLU A 24 -2.78 9.67 10.13
N VAL A 25 -3.14 10.93 10.36
CA VAL A 25 -4.09 11.65 9.47
C VAL A 25 -3.56 11.75 8.03
N GLU A 26 -2.24 11.86 7.85
CA GLU A 26 -1.62 11.90 6.53
C GLU A 26 -1.79 10.59 5.74
N GLU A 27 -1.82 9.45 6.44
CA GLU A 27 -2.03 8.14 5.82
C GLU A 27 -3.45 8.03 5.24
N ASP A 28 -4.45 8.60 5.93
CA ASP A 28 -5.83 8.61 5.44
C ASP A 28 -5.94 9.39 4.12
N TYR A 29 -5.27 10.53 4.00
CA TYR A 29 -5.24 11.30 2.75
C TYR A 29 -4.63 10.50 1.60
N ILE A 30 -3.53 9.79 1.86
CA ILE A 30 -2.89 8.94 0.85
C ILE A 30 -3.82 7.80 0.45
N LEU A 31 -4.44 7.12 1.41
CA LEU A 31 -5.37 6.02 1.15
C LEU A 31 -6.59 6.48 0.34
N GLN A 32 -7.11 7.68 0.61
CA GLN A 32 -8.16 8.28 -0.19
C GLN A 32 -7.73 8.61 -1.62
N ASP A 33 -6.51 9.14 -1.81
CA ASP A 33 -5.97 9.42 -3.14
C ASP A 33 -5.76 8.13 -3.95
N VAL A 34 -5.19 7.10 -3.32
CA VAL A 34 -5.04 5.78 -3.93
C VAL A 34 -6.39 5.17 -4.28
N ALA A 35 -7.38 5.25 -3.38
CA ALA A 35 -8.75 4.77 -3.63
C ALA A 35 -9.35 5.44 -4.88
N LYS A 36 -9.24 6.77 -5.00
CA LYS A 36 -9.66 7.49 -6.20
C LYS A 36 -8.89 7.02 -7.44
N GLY A 37 -7.57 6.86 -7.33
CA GLY A 37 -6.69 6.44 -8.40
C GLY A 37 -6.97 5.02 -8.94
N ILE A 38 -7.54 4.13 -8.14
CA ILE A 38 -7.97 2.79 -8.58
C ILE A 38 -9.46 2.72 -8.92
N GLY A 39 -10.20 3.83 -8.76
CA GLY A 39 -11.64 3.92 -8.98
C GLY A 39 -12.49 3.24 -7.91
N ALA A 40 -11.98 3.13 -6.68
CA ALA A 40 -12.71 2.62 -5.53
C ALA A 40 -13.56 3.73 -4.91
N GLY A 41 -14.83 3.42 -4.60
CA GLY A 41 -15.74 4.31 -3.90
C GLY A 41 -15.75 4.06 -2.40
N TYR A 42 -16.64 4.77 -1.71
CA TYR A 42 -16.80 4.68 -0.25
C TYR A 42 -17.08 3.24 0.24
N LEU A 43 -17.90 2.49 -0.50
CA LEU A 43 -18.27 1.12 -0.11
C LEU A 43 -17.10 0.16 -0.20
N GLU A 44 -16.27 0.29 -1.24
CA GLU A 44 -15.06 -0.52 -1.42
C GLU A 44 -14.04 -0.20 -0.34
N THR A 45 -13.80 1.08 -0.06
CA THR A 45 -12.88 1.53 0.99
C THR A 45 -13.29 1.01 2.36
N ARG A 46 -14.58 1.07 2.71
CA ARG A 46 -15.08 0.53 3.98
C ARG A 46 -14.88 -0.99 4.08
N LYS A 47 -15.23 -1.73 3.03
CA LYS A 47 -15.01 -3.19 2.99
C LYS A 47 -13.53 -3.56 3.07
N ALA A 48 -12.67 -2.75 2.47
CA ALA A 48 -11.22 -2.94 2.51
C ALA A 48 -10.67 -2.75 3.93
N LEU A 49 -11.14 -1.73 4.64
CA LEU A 49 -10.81 -1.51 6.04
C LEU A 49 -11.28 -2.70 6.90
N ASP A 50 -12.55 -3.10 6.79
CA ASP A 50 -13.09 -4.24 7.54
C ASP A 50 -12.28 -5.53 7.30
N LEU A 51 -11.94 -5.80 6.02
CA LEU A 51 -11.14 -6.96 5.62
C LEU A 51 -9.71 -6.91 6.20
N SER A 52 -9.09 -5.73 6.27
CA SER A 52 -7.73 -5.57 6.80
C SER A 52 -7.62 -5.83 8.31
N LEU A 53 -8.73 -5.69 9.04
CA LEU A 53 -8.81 -5.89 10.49
C LEU A 53 -9.06 -7.36 10.87
N GLU A 54 -9.31 -8.24 9.90
CA GLU A 54 -9.46 -9.67 10.15
C GLU A 54 -8.14 -10.26 10.68
N LYS A 55 -8.23 -11.07 11.76
CA LYS A 55 -7.05 -11.64 12.44
C LYS A 55 -6.15 -12.48 11.52
N ASP A 56 -6.74 -13.10 10.51
CA ASP A 56 -6.06 -13.98 9.56
C ASP A 56 -5.84 -13.30 8.20
N PHE A 57 -5.92 -11.97 8.14
CA PHE A 57 -5.69 -11.25 6.91
C PHE A 57 -4.27 -11.53 6.38
N GLN A 58 -4.21 -11.88 5.10
CA GLN A 58 -2.96 -12.05 4.39
C GLN A 58 -2.97 -11.18 3.14
N ILE A 59 -1.85 -10.50 2.94
CA ILE A 59 -1.62 -9.69 1.75
C ILE A 59 -1.71 -10.56 0.48
N LYS A 60 -2.51 -10.13 -0.49
CA LYS A 60 -2.67 -10.80 -1.78
C LYS A 60 -2.26 -9.90 -2.93
N LEU A 61 -1.62 -10.48 -3.94
CA LEU A 61 -1.23 -9.78 -5.15
C LEU A 61 -2.44 -9.55 -6.06
N PRO A 62 -2.60 -8.35 -6.65
CA PRO A 62 -3.52 -8.12 -7.75
C PRO A 62 -3.25 -9.07 -8.93
N LYS A 63 -4.25 -9.33 -9.80
CA LYS A 63 -4.06 -10.27 -10.92
C LYS A 63 -3.09 -9.74 -11.98
N ARG A 64 -3.26 -8.47 -12.37
CA ARG A 64 -2.47 -7.84 -13.44
C ARG A 64 -1.09 -7.41 -12.94
N LEU A 65 -0.05 -7.65 -13.73
CA LEU A 65 1.33 -7.35 -13.34
C LEU A 65 1.53 -5.86 -13.02
N SER A 66 1.02 -4.97 -13.87
CA SER A 66 1.09 -3.52 -13.64
C SER A 66 0.49 -3.10 -12.30
N GLU A 67 -0.65 -3.69 -11.92
CA GLU A 67 -1.31 -3.40 -10.63
C GLU A 67 -0.53 -3.96 -9.45
N LYS A 68 0.22 -5.06 -9.63
CA LYS A 68 1.07 -5.59 -8.57
C LYS A 68 2.21 -4.63 -8.23
N TYR A 69 2.86 -4.06 -9.25
CA TYR A 69 3.92 -3.06 -9.09
C TYR A 69 3.35 -1.76 -8.53
N ARG A 70 2.23 -1.27 -9.08
CA ARG A 70 1.53 -0.11 -8.56
C ARG A 70 1.17 -0.26 -7.08
N CYS A 71 0.69 -1.43 -6.66
CA CYS A 71 0.38 -1.69 -5.25
C CYS A 71 1.62 -1.63 -4.36
N LEU A 72 2.76 -2.14 -4.85
CA LEU A 72 4.03 -2.03 -4.12
C LEU A 72 4.48 -0.57 -4.02
N GLU A 73 4.37 0.21 -5.09
CA GLU A 73 4.68 1.65 -5.09
C GLU A 73 3.78 2.39 -4.11
N ASP A 74 2.47 2.13 -4.11
CA ASP A 74 1.51 2.75 -3.19
C ASP A 74 1.79 2.34 -1.73
N MET A 75 2.21 1.09 -1.48
CA MET A 75 2.65 0.62 -0.16
C MET A 75 3.92 1.36 0.30
N LEU A 76 4.89 1.53 -0.60
CA LEU A 76 6.11 2.30 -0.31
C LEU A 76 5.78 3.77 -0.07
N PHE A 77 4.87 4.34 -0.87
CA PHE A 77 4.44 5.72 -0.77
C PHE A 77 3.81 6.01 0.59
N LEU A 78 2.93 5.11 1.05
CA LEU A 78 2.29 5.18 2.36
C LEU A 78 3.34 5.14 3.49
N ALA A 79 4.19 4.11 3.51
CA ALA A 79 5.16 3.90 4.58
C ALA A 79 6.32 4.92 4.59
N LEU A 80 6.64 5.56 3.46
CA LEU A 80 7.69 6.58 3.37
C LEU A 80 7.17 8.00 3.62
N ASN A 81 5.84 8.20 3.65
CA ASN A 81 5.29 9.53 3.82
C ASN A 81 5.45 10.04 5.25
N ASP A 82 5.11 9.21 6.25
CA ASP A 82 5.50 9.50 7.61
C ASP A 82 7.00 9.22 7.74
N LYS A 83 7.75 10.13 8.36
CA LYS A 83 9.23 10.07 8.40
C LYS A 83 9.76 8.90 9.24
N LYS A 84 8.87 8.01 9.68
CA LYS A 84 9.14 6.84 10.50
C LYS A 84 8.77 5.59 9.70
N PHE A 85 9.72 5.09 8.91
CA PHE A 85 9.58 3.79 8.26
C PHE A 85 9.65 2.70 9.35
N HIS A 86 8.51 2.24 9.85
CA HIS A 86 8.44 1.32 10.98
C HIS A 86 8.90 -0.08 10.58
N LYS A 87 9.47 -0.81 11.54
CA LYS A 87 10.02 -2.17 11.30
C LYS A 87 8.95 -3.13 10.77
N MET A 88 7.72 -3.04 11.26
CA MET A 88 6.61 -3.92 10.84
C MET A 88 6.18 -3.63 9.40
N GLU A 89 6.08 -2.36 9.01
CA GLU A 89 5.78 -1.95 7.63
C GLU A 89 6.83 -2.45 6.64
N LYS A 90 8.11 -2.33 7.02
CA LYS A 90 9.22 -2.89 6.25
C LYS A 90 9.06 -4.39 6.01
N GLU A 91 8.72 -5.15 7.05
CA GLU A 91 8.51 -6.60 6.92
C GLU A 91 7.32 -6.93 6.00
N ILE A 92 6.25 -6.16 6.05
CA ILE A 92 5.06 -6.30 5.19
C ILE A 92 5.43 -6.04 3.73
N ILE A 93 6.15 -4.94 3.45
CA ILE A 93 6.62 -4.57 2.10
C ILE A 93 7.59 -5.62 1.55
N LEU A 94 8.54 -6.10 2.35
CA LEU A 94 9.47 -7.16 1.94
C LEU A 94 8.74 -8.48 1.63
N LYS A 95 7.72 -8.83 2.41
CA LYS A 95 6.87 -10.00 2.13
C LYS A 95 6.11 -9.83 0.81
N TYR A 96 5.58 -8.63 0.55
CA TYR A 96 4.91 -8.32 -0.73
C TYR A 96 5.88 -8.44 -1.90
N ALA A 97 7.05 -7.78 -1.81
CA ALA A 97 8.12 -7.81 -2.79
C ALA A 97 8.55 -9.25 -3.13
N LYS A 98 8.77 -10.07 -2.10
CA LYS A 98 9.11 -11.49 -2.27
C LYS A 98 8.01 -12.28 -2.98
N LYS A 99 6.73 -12.04 -2.67
CA LYS A 99 5.61 -12.67 -3.38
C LYS A 99 5.54 -12.24 -4.86
N LEU A 100 5.88 -10.98 -5.14
CA LEU A 100 5.95 -10.44 -6.51
C LEU A 100 7.12 -11.02 -7.31
N GLY A 101 8.16 -11.51 -6.63
CA GLY A 101 9.37 -12.06 -7.25
C GLY A 101 10.41 -10.98 -7.61
N ILE A 102 10.32 -9.80 -7.00
CA ILE A 102 11.33 -8.75 -7.18
C ILE A 102 12.51 -8.97 -6.22
N ASN A 103 13.71 -8.67 -6.70
CA ASN A 103 14.93 -8.73 -5.89
C ASN A 103 15.16 -7.42 -5.10
N GLN A 104 16.18 -7.41 -4.25
CA GLN A 104 16.49 -6.25 -3.40
C GLN A 104 16.89 -5.02 -4.23
N GLU A 105 17.68 -5.20 -5.31
CA GLU A 105 18.11 -4.11 -6.18
C GLU A 105 16.91 -3.40 -6.85
N GLN A 106 15.96 -4.18 -7.37
CA GLN A 106 14.73 -3.67 -7.95
C GLN A 106 13.87 -2.94 -6.91
N LEU A 107 13.77 -3.49 -5.70
CA LEU A 107 13.03 -2.85 -4.62
C LEU A 107 13.67 -1.51 -4.23
N ASP A 108 15.00 -1.44 -4.19
CA ASP A 108 15.72 -0.20 -3.87
C ASP A 108 15.52 0.86 -4.96
N ILE A 109 15.51 0.48 -6.24
CA ILE A 109 15.19 1.40 -7.35
C ILE A 109 13.77 1.97 -7.20
N ILE A 110 12.77 1.10 -7.03
CA ILE A 110 11.36 1.53 -6.88
C ILE A 110 11.20 2.44 -5.65
N ARG A 111 11.92 2.13 -4.56
CA ARG A 111 11.93 2.95 -3.35
C ARG A 111 12.49 4.35 -3.59
N GLU A 112 13.61 4.47 -4.31
CA GLU A 112 14.19 5.78 -4.62
C GLU A 112 13.27 6.59 -5.55
N GLU A 113 12.68 5.98 -6.58
CA GLU A 113 11.69 6.64 -7.44
C GLU A 113 10.48 7.13 -6.65
N THR A 114 10.00 6.32 -5.70
CA THR A 114 8.89 6.69 -4.80
C THR A 114 9.25 7.90 -3.94
N LYS A 115 10.48 7.98 -3.40
CA LYS A 115 10.94 9.15 -2.64
C LYS A 115 10.96 10.43 -3.48
N VAL A 116 11.42 10.33 -4.74
CA VAL A 116 11.42 11.47 -5.66
C VAL A 116 9.99 11.97 -5.86
N ARG A 117 9.04 11.07 -6.13
CA ARG A 117 7.62 11.41 -6.26
C ARG A 117 7.04 12.08 -5.01
N ILE A 118 7.35 11.59 -3.81
CA ILE A 118 6.92 12.23 -2.54
C ILE A 118 7.44 13.67 -2.47
N SER A 119 8.70 13.89 -2.85
CA SER A 119 9.32 15.22 -2.77
C SER A 119 8.71 16.23 -3.74
N GLU A 120 8.16 15.78 -4.87
CA GLU A 120 7.46 16.63 -5.84
C GLU A 120 6.07 17.04 -5.34
N ILE A 121 5.38 16.15 -4.61
CA ILE A 121 4.04 16.42 -4.08
C ILE A 121 4.10 17.37 -2.87
N LYS A 122 5.21 17.39 -2.12
CA LYS A 122 5.42 18.26 -0.94
C LYS A 122 5.95 19.67 -1.26
N LYS A 123 6.22 19.99 -2.53
CA LYS A 123 6.65 21.33 -2.98
C LYS A 123 5.47 22.22 -3.32
#